data_AF-A0A344PPA7-F1
#
_entry.id   AF-A0A344PPA7-F1
#
_cell.length_a   1.000
_cell.length_b   1.000
_cell.length_c   1.000
_cell.angle_alpha   90.00
_cell.angle_beta   90.00
_cell.angle_gamma   90.00
#
_symmetry.space_group_name_H-M   'P 1'
#
loop_
_entity.id
_entity.type
_entity.pdbx_description
1 polymer ?
#
loop_
_entity_poly.entity_id
_entity_poly.type
_entity_poly.pdbx_seq_one_letter_code
_entity_poly.pdbx_strand_id
1 'polypeptide(L)' 'MRDAWIELTNKHFQSAEHVAVFFGVTEKAARNWRDGVTGPRGGAVAYAIKNVPGAAEKLLGA' A
#
# COMPACT_ATOMS: atom_id res chain seq x y z
N MET A 1 -6.99 8.74 -2.92
CA MET A 1 -6.15 7.91 -2.03
C MET A 1 -6.29 6.42 -2.30
N ARG A 2 -7.52 5.86 -2.38
CA ARG A 2 -7.75 4.44 -2.70
C ARG A 2 -7.04 4.00 -3.99
N ASP A 3 -7.24 4.73 -5.09
CA ASP A 3 -6.65 4.37 -6.39
C ASP A 3 -5.12 4.49 -6.40
N ALA A 4 -4.58 5.54 -5.76
CA ALA A 4 -3.13 5.70 -5.60
C ALA A 4 -2.51 4.59 -4.75
N TRP A 5 -3.23 4.07 -3.74
CA TRP A 5 -2.77 2.93 -2.95
C TRP A 5 -2.82 1.62 -3.75
N ILE A 6 -3.88 1.40 -4.53
CA ILE A 6 -3.99 0.27 -5.46
C ILE A 6 -2.85 0.32 -6.48
N GLU A 7 -2.57 1.50 -7.06
CA GLU A 7 -1.46 1.70 -8.00
C GLU A 7 -0.11 1.40 -7.33
N LEU A 8 0.16 1.99 -6.15
CA LEU A 8 1.38 1.76 -5.39
C LEU A 8 1.59 0.26 -5.15
N THR A 9 0.58 -0.41 -4.61
CA THR A 9 0.70 -1.82 -4.22
C THR A 9 0.84 -2.75 -5.43
N ASN A 10 0.14 -2.49 -6.53
CA ASN A 10 0.23 -3.32 -7.73
C ASN A 10 1.48 -3.06 -8.58
N LYS A 11 2.04 -1.85 -8.53
CA LYS A 11 3.21 -1.47 -9.33
C LYS A 11 4.53 -1.77 -8.63
N HIS A 12 4.59 -1.60 -7.31
CA HIS A 12 5.85 -1.69 -6.55
C HIS A 12 6.01 -2.98 -5.76
N PHE A 13 4.98 -3.82 -5.67
CA PHE A 13 5.03 -5.09 -4.98
C PHE A 13 4.57 -6.23 -5.89
N GLN A 14 5.29 -7.35 -5.83
CA GLN A 14 5.07 -8.50 -6.72
C GLN A 14 3.79 -9.27 -6.40
N SER A 15 3.40 -9.34 -5.13
CA SER A 15 2.28 -10.16 -4.67
C SER A 15 1.62 -9.54 -3.44
N ALA A 16 0.43 -10.04 -3.07
CA ALA A 16 -0.22 -9.63 -1.83
C ALA A 16 0.58 -10.09 -0.61
N GLU A 17 1.29 -11.20 -0.71
CA GLU A 17 2.21 -11.69 0.33
C GLU A 17 3.38 -10.72 0.53
N HIS A 18 3.98 -10.21 -0.55
CA HIS A 18 5.05 -9.21 -0.44
C HIS A 18 4.54 -7.93 0.25
N VAL A 19 3.33 -7.45 -0.09
CA VAL A 19 2.70 -6.33 0.61
C VAL A 19 2.48 -6.66 2.10
N ALA A 20 1.99 -7.85 2.42
CA ALA A 20 1.75 -8.28 3.80
C ALA A 20 3.03 -8.31 4.64
N VAL A 21 4.11 -8.88 4.11
CA VAL A 21 5.43 -8.91 4.76
C VAL A 21 5.96 -7.49 4.97
N PHE A 22 5.89 -6.64 3.94
CA PHE A 22 6.42 -5.28 4.02
C PHE A 22 5.69 -4.41 5.05
N PHE A 23 4.35 -4.49 5.11
CA PHE A 23 3.54 -3.69 6.02
C PHE A 23 3.23 -4.37 7.37
N GLY A 24 3.68 -5.60 7.58
CA GLY A 24 3.39 -6.37 8.80
C GLY A 24 1.90 -6.64 9.01
N VAL A 25 1.16 -6.90 7.93
CA VAL A 25 -0.28 -7.19 7.96
C VAL A 25 -0.56 -8.61 7.46
N THR A 26 -1.80 -9.08 7.57
CA THR A 26 -2.18 -10.37 7.01
C THR A 26 -2.27 -10.30 5.48
N GLU A 27 -2.00 -11.42 4.81
CA GLU A 27 -2.13 -11.55 3.35
C GLU A 27 -3.55 -11.22 2.86
N LYS A 28 -4.58 -11.54 3.66
CA LYS A 28 -5.97 -11.14 3.38
C LYS A 28 -6.13 -9.62 3.36
N ALA A 29 -5.57 -8.90 4.34
CA ALA A 29 -5.63 -7.44 4.37
C ALA A 29 -4.88 -6.83 3.17
N ALA A 30 -3.72 -7.38 2.83
CA ALA A 30 -2.94 -6.95 1.68
C ALA A 30 -3.66 -7.19 0.33
N ARG A 31 -4.31 -8.35 0.14
CA ARG A 31 -5.19 -8.59 -1.03
C ARG A 31 -6.31 -7.56 -1.11
N ASN A 32 -7.01 -7.35 0.00
CA ASN A 32 -8.10 -6.36 0.05
C ASN A 32 -7.63 -4.95 -0.32
N TRP A 33 -6.39 -4.58 0.02
CA TRP A 33 -5.80 -3.31 -0.40
C TRP A 33 -5.53 -3.26 -1.90
N ARG A 34 -4.99 -4.33 -2.48
CA ARG A 34 -4.68 -4.43 -3.92
C ARG A 34 -5.93 -4.47 -4.80
N ASP A 35 -6.98 -5.12 -4.32
CA ASP A 35 -8.28 -5.23 -4.99
C ASP A 35 -9.19 -4.03 -4.68
N GLY A 36 -8.72 -3.13 -3.80
CA GLY A 36 -9.45 -1.95 -3.37
C GLY A 36 -10.60 -2.23 -2.40
N VAL A 37 -10.88 -3.46 -1.97
CA VAL A 37 -11.96 -3.79 -1.02
C VAL A 37 -11.87 -2.95 0.26
N THR A 38 -10.66 -2.74 0.78
CA THR A 38 -10.38 -1.84 1.91
C THR A 38 -9.15 -0.99 1.64
N GLY A 39 -8.96 0.10 2.39
CA GLY A 39 -7.79 0.97 2.29
C GLY A 39 -6.79 0.79 3.44
N PRO A 40 -5.59 1.35 3.30
CA PRO A 40 -4.62 1.41 4.38
C PRO A 40 -5.09 2.36 5.49
N ARG A 41 -4.54 2.17 6.69
CA ARG A 41 -4.68 3.13 7.80
C ARG A 41 -3.44 4.04 7.86
N GLY A 42 -3.54 5.14 8.62
CA GLY A 42 -2.48 6.16 8.71
C GLY A 42 -1.08 5.62 8.99
N GLY A 43 -0.94 4.59 9.84
CA GLY A 43 0.36 3.94 10.11
C GLY A 43 1.01 3.31 8.87
N ALA A 44 0.21 2.62 8.04
CA ALA A 44 0.71 2.01 6.80
C ALA A 44 1.05 3.08 5.75
N VAL A 45 0.29 4.18 5.70
CA VAL A 45 0.59 5.32 4.83
C VAL A 45 1.91 5.99 5.23
N ALA A 46 2.09 6.30 6.52
CA ALA A 46 3.33 6.87 7.03
C ALA A 46 4.54 5.96 6.78
N TYR A 47 4.34 4.64 6.96
CA TYR A 47 5.38 3.66 6.68
C TYR A 47 5.76 3.60 5.20
N ALA A 48 4.78 3.67 4.29
CA ALA A 48 5.02 3.74 2.86
C ALA A 48 5.81 5.00 2.46
N ILE A 49 5.43 6.16 2.98
CA ILE A 49 6.12 7.44 2.72
C ILE A 49 7.59 7.37 3.17
N LYS A 50 7.86 6.76 4.32
CA LYS A 50 9.21 6.64 4.86
C LYS A 50 10.10 5.66 4.07
N ASN A 51 9.55 4.54 3.63
CA ASN A 51 10.34 3.42 3.12
C ASN A 51 10.26 3.21 1.60
N VAL A 52 9.31 3.87 0.93
CA VAL A 52 9.19 3.86 -0.54
C VAL A 52 9.10 5.32 -1.04
N PRO A 53 10.14 6.14 -0.78
CA PRO A 53 10.15 7.53 -1.22
C PRO A 53 10.04 7.61 -2.75
N GLY A 54 9.24 8.55 -3.25
CA GLY A 54 8.89 8.68 -4.67
C GLY A 54 7.59 7.96 -5.07
N ALA A 55 7.41 6.70 -4.67
CA ALA A 55 6.18 5.96 -5.02
C ALA A 55 4.97 6.40 -4.17
N ALA A 56 5.22 6.79 -2.92
CA ALA A 56 4.19 7.21 -1.96
C ALA A 56 3.82 8.71 -2.06
N GLU A 57 4.48 9.51 -2.91
CA GLU A 57 4.19 10.95 -3.06
C GLU A 57 2.73 11.21 -3.48
N LYS A 58 2.18 10.34 -4.34
CA LYS A 58 0.78 10.39 -4.76
C LYS A 58 -0.23 10.17 -3.62
N LEU A 59 0.19 9.67 -2.46
CA LEU A 59 -0.68 9.45 -1.30
C LEU A 59 -0.93 10.75 -0.51
N LEU A 60 -0.06 11.75 -0.64
CA LEU A 60 -0.14 13.01 0.10
C LEU A 60 -1.10 14.03 -0.54
N GLY A 61 -1.69 13.71 -1.68
CA GLY A 61 -2.49 14.64 -2.49
C GLY A 61 -1.55 15.52 -3.30
N ALA A 62 -1.35 15.15 -4.57
CA ALA A 62 -0.92 16.09 -5.58
C ALA A 62 -2.10 16.98 -5.99
#